data_AF-A0A964KQT2-F1
#
_entry.id   AF-A0A964KQT2-F1
#
_cell.length_a   1.000
_cell.length_b   1.000
_cell.length_c   1.000
_cell.angle_alpha   90.00
_cell.angle_beta   90.00
_cell.angle_gamma   90.00
#
_symmetry.space_group_name_H-M   'P 1'
#
loop_
_entity.id
_entity.type
_entity.pdbx_description
1 polymer ?
#
loop_
_entity_poly.entity_id
_entity_poly.type
_entity_poly.pdbx_seq_one_letter_code
_entity_poly.pdbx_strand_id
1 'polypeptide(L)'
;MNQLDMSIARLRLLLKEIEAKEKQIQAARRQFRDQLERVINFALYRDPSLDQTLAMMADVDQRSENTEQIGQHLSRLRARVQSELDSLQLTKSFELAKLELAELEARKVALRRADSPDSAGAEADVAALDAEIERLRVLINDASERAVETLARRGR
;
A
#
# COMPACT_ATOMS: atom_id res chain seq x y z
N MET A 1 15.55 4.18 -15.80
CA MET A 1 14.49 4.03 -14.78
C MET A 1 14.49 2.58 -14.34
N ASN A 2 14.68 2.29 -13.05
CA ASN A 2 14.88 0.92 -12.56
C ASN A 2 13.56 0.12 -12.65
N GLN A 3 13.61 -1.19 -12.94
CA GLN A 3 12.40 -2.03 -13.07
C GLN A 3 11.56 -2.06 -11.78
N LEU A 4 12.23 -1.96 -10.63
CA LEU A 4 11.60 -1.86 -9.32
C LEU A 4 10.77 -0.56 -9.19
N ASP A 5 11.32 0.58 -9.61
CA ASP A 5 10.62 1.87 -9.57
C ASP A 5 9.38 1.89 -10.47
N MET A 6 9.48 1.29 -11.66
CA MET A 6 8.34 1.16 -12.57
C MET A 6 7.24 0.30 -11.96
N SER A 7 7.61 -0.80 -11.28
CA SER A 7 6.65 -1.70 -10.63
C SER A 7 5.94 -1.02 -9.46
N ILE A 8 6.68 -0.27 -8.62
CA ILE A 8 6.11 0.55 -7.54
C ILE A 8 5.14 1.60 -8.10
N ALA A 9 5.54 2.32 -9.16
CA ALA A 9 4.70 3.33 -9.78
C ALA A 9 3.40 2.72 -10.33
N ARG A 10 3.48 1.58 -11.02
CA ARG A 10 2.33 0.86 -11.54
C ARG A 10 1.37 0.41 -10.43
N LEU A 11 1.88 -0.16 -9.34
CA LEU A 11 1.05 -0.60 -8.21
C LEU A 11 0.38 0.59 -7.49
N ARG A 12 1.07 1.72 -7.37
CA ARG A 12 0.47 2.96 -6.83
C ARG A 12 -0.68 3.45 -7.70
N LEU A 13 -0.51 3.43 -9.02
CA LEU A 13 -1.57 3.79 -9.96
C LEU A 13 -2.76 2.84 -9.83
N LEU A 14 -2.51 1.53 -9.84
CA LEU A 14 -3.56 0.52 -9.67
C LEU A 14 -4.30 0.69 -8.34
N LEU A 15 -3.61 1.00 -7.24
CA LEU A 15 -4.24 1.27 -5.95
C LEU A 15 -5.19 2.48 -6.02
N LYS A 16 -4.82 3.54 -6.75
CA LYS A 16 -5.67 4.72 -6.96
C LYS A 16 -6.91 4.38 -7.80
N GLU A 17 -6.76 3.54 -8.82
CA GLU A 17 -7.88 3.05 -9.61
C GLU A 17 -8.85 2.21 -8.76
N ILE A 18 -8.31 1.34 -7.90
CA ILE A 18 -9.11 0.55 -6.96
C ILE A 18 -9.87 1.46 -5.99
N GLU A 19 -9.20 2.44 -5.37
CA GLU A 19 -9.83 3.42 -4.47
C GLU A 19 -10.97 4.19 -5.16
N ALA A 20 -10.77 4.59 -6.41
CA ALA A 20 -11.79 5.26 -7.20
C ALA A 20 -12.99 4.33 -7.46
N LYS A 21 -12.73 3.06 -7.81
CA LYS A 21 -13.79 2.07 -8.03
C LYS A 21 -14.55 1.73 -6.74
N GLU A 22 -13.85 1.61 -5.61
CA GLU A 22 -14.48 1.39 -4.29
C GLU A 22 -15.46 2.52 -3.95
N LYS A 23 -15.09 3.78 -4.21
CA LYS A 23 -16.00 4.93 -4.02
C LYS A 23 -17.24 4.84 -4.91
N GLN A 24 -17.08 4.43 -6.18
CA GLN A 24 -18.20 4.21 -7.10
C GLN A 24 -19.14 3.11 -6.58
N ILE A 25 -18.58 1.98 -6.12
CA ILE A 25 -19.34 0.86 -5.56
C ILE A 25 -20.11 1.29 -4.29
N GLN A 26 -19.48 2.05 -3.40
CA GLN A 26 -20.15 2.62 -2.22
C GLN A 26 -21.31 3.56 -2.58
N ALA A 27 -21.14 4.39 -3.63
CA ALA A 27 -22.24 5.22 -4.13
C ALA A 27 -23.38 4.37 -4.70
N ALA A 28 -23.07 3.34 -5.50
CA ALA A 28 -24.06 2.44 -6.08
C ALA A 28 -24.87 1.67 -5.00
N ARG A 29 -24.21 1.18 -3.93
CA ARG A 29 -24.88 0.52 -2.80
C ARG A 29 -25.93 1.42 -2.14
N ARG A 30 -25.60 2.70 -1.92
CA ARG A 30 -26.55 3.68 -1.39
C ARG A 30 -27.71 3.89 -2.36
N GLN A 31 -27.40 4.08 -3.64
CA GLN A 31 -28.41 4.27 -4.68
C GLN A 31 -29.40 3.10 -4.76
N PHE A 32 -28.95 1.84 -4.65
CA PHE A 32 -29.83 0.68 -4.67
C PHE A 32 -30.71 0.58 -3.43
N ARG A 33 -30.17 0.93 -2.25
CA ARG A 33 -30.99 1.04 -1.02
C ARG A 33 -32.11 2.08 -1.19
N ASP A 34 -31.78 3.26 -1.71
CA ASP A 34 -32.75 4.31 -1.97
C ASP A 34 -33.74 3.94 -3.09
N GLN A 35 -33.34 3.09 -4.03
CA GLN A 35 -34.25 2.54 -5.05
C GLN A 35 -35.24 1.57 -4.43
N LEU A 36 -34.79 0.67 -3.55
CA LEU A 36 -35.66 -0.28 -2.89
C LEU A 36 -36.72 0.44 -2.04
N GLU A 37 -36.33 1.48 -1.28
CA GLU A 37 -37.27 2.34 -0.56
C GLU A 37 -38.30 3.01 -1.49
N ARG A 38 -37.87 3.44 -2.68
CA ARG A 38 -38.78 4.01 -3.68
C ARG A 38 -39.75 2.99 -4.26
N VAL A 39 -39.31 1.75 -4.49
CA VAL A 39 -40.19 0.65 -4.92
C VAL A 39 -41.26 0.37 -3.85
N ILE A 40 -40.86 0.33 -2.58
CA ILE A 40 -41.80 0.15 -1.45
C ILE A 40 -42.80 1.30 -1.41
N ASN A 41 -42.35 2.56 -1.47
CA ASN A 41 -43.24 3.72 -1.49
C ASN A 41 -44.18 3.70 -2.71
N PHE A 42 -43.68 3.28 -3.87
CA PHE A 42 -44.50 3.12 -5.07
C PHE A 42 -45.62 2.08 -4.85
N ALA A 43 -45.30 0.95 -4.25
CA ALA A 43 -46.27 -0.08 -3.90
C ALA A 43 -47.37 0.42 -2.94
N LEU A 44 -47.01 1.27 -1.98
CA LEU A 44 -47.95 1.80 -1.00
C LEU A 44 -48.89 2.88 -1.56
N TYR A 45 -48.42 3.71 -2.50
CA TYR A 45 -49.14 4.93 -2.90
C TYR A 45 -49.64 4.93 -4.35
N ARG A 46 -49.24 3.95 -5.18
CA ARG A 46 -49.56 3.92 -6.62
C ARG A 46 -50.29 2.67 -7.08
N ASP A 47 -50.67 1.81 -6.14
CA ASP A 47 -51.46 0.58 -6.37
C ASP A 47 -50.96 -0.30 -7.54
N PRO A 48 -49.64 -0.60 -7.65
CA PRO A 48 -49.17 -1.61 -8.57
C PRO A 48 -49.60 -3.00 -8.11
N SER A 49 -49.61 -3.97 -9.03
CA SER A 49 -49.79 -5.36 -8.60
C SER A 49 -48.62 -5.81 -7.71
N LEU A 50 -48.91 -6.78 -6.83
CA LEU A 50 -47.88 -7.39 -5.98
C LEU A 50 -46.76 -8.01 -6.84
N ASP A 51 -47.12 -8.71 -7.91
CA ASP A 51 -46.15 -9.33 -8.83
C ASP A 51 -45.24 -8.29 -9.48
N GLN A 52 -45.78 -7.13 -9.89
CA GLN A 52 -44.99 -6.05 -10.44
C GLN A 52 -44.01 -5.49 -9.40
N THR A 53 -44.47 -5.30 -8.16
CA THR A 53 -43.63 -4.81 -7.07
C THR A 53 -42.50 -5.79 -6.77
N LEU A 54 -42.79 -7.08 -6.65
CA LEU A 54 -41.80 -8.12 -6.39
C LEU A 54 -40.78 -8.22 -7.53
N ALA A 55 -41.21 -8.09 -8.79
CA ALA A 55 -40.29 -8.07 -9.92
C ALA A 55 -39.34 -6.86 -9.88
N MET A 56 -39.85 -5.68 -9.51
CA MET A 56 -39.02 -4.47 -9.35
C MET A 56 -38.03 -4.60 -8.19
N MET A 57 -38.44 -5.19 -7.06
CA MET A 57 -37.54 -5.47 -5.93
C MET A 57 -36.44 -6.44 -6.33
N ALA A 58 -36.80 -7.54 -7.00
CA ALA A 58 -35.85 -8.55 -7.44
C ALA A 58 -34.78 -8.00 -8.41
N ASP A 59 -35.15 -7.08 -9.32
CA ASP A 59 -34.17 -6.40 -10.19
C ASP A 59 -33.18 -5.55 -9.39
N VAL A 60 -33.68 -4.77 -8.41
CA VAL A 60 -32.83 -3.94 -7.55
C VAL A 60 -31.89 -4.82 -6.71
N ASP A 61 -32.40 -5.90 -6.14
CA ASP A 61 -31.62 -6.83 -5.32
C ASP A 61 -30.54 -7.52 -6.15
N GLN A 62 -30.85 -8.02 -7.35
CA GLN A 62 -29.87 -8.68 -8.22
C GLN A 62 -28.70 -7.75 -8.56
N ARG A 63 -28.99 -6.46 -8.81
CA ARG A 63 -27.97 -5.45 -9.11
C ARG A 63 -27.17 -5.05 -7.87
N SER A 64 -27.83 -5.01 -6.70
CA SER A 64 -27.20 -4.79 -5.40
C SER A 64 -26.22 -5.92 -5.06
N GLU A 65 -26.62 -7.18 -5.25
CA GLU A 65 -25.78 -8.36 -5.03
C GLU A 65 -24.53 -8.36 -5.91
N ASN A 66 -24.69 -8.08 -7.21
CA ASN A 66 -23.54 -7.96 -8.12
C ASN A 66 -22.58 -6.85 -7.67
N THR A 67 -23.12 -5.73 -7.20
CA THR A 67 -22.32 -4.61 -6.67
C THR A 67 -21.59 -4.98 -5.37
N GLU A 68 -22.22 -5.79 -4.52
CA GLU A 68 -21.58 -6.34 -3.32
C GLU A 68 -20.43 -7.28 -3.68
N GLN A 69 -20.63 -8.19 -4.63
CA GLN A 69 -19.59 -9.12 -5.11
C GLN A 69 -18.38 -8.36 -5.68
N ILE A 70 -18.61 -7.34 -6.53
CA ILE A 70 -17.53 -6.49 -7.05
C ILE A 70 -16.78 -5.81 -5.89
N GLY A 71 -17.49 -5.31 -4.87
CA GLY A 71 -16.85 -4.71 -3.70
C GLY A 71 -15.96 -5.68 -2.93
N GLN A 72 -16.38 -6.94 -2.77
CA GLN A 72 -15.56 -7.98 -2.14
C GLN A 72 -14.30 -8.28 -2.97
N HIS A 73 -14.43 -8.35 -4.30
CA HIS A 73 -13.28 -8.55 -5.20
C HIS A 73 -12.29 -7.38 -5.12
N LEU A 74 -12.78 -6.14 -5.11
CA LEU A 74 -11.93 -4.95 -4.96
C LEU A 74 -11.19 -4.94 -3.63
N SER A 75 -11.85 -5.29 -2.53
CA SER A 75 -11.21 -5.36 -1.20
C SER A 75 -10.06 -6.38 -1.16
N ARG A 76 -10.28 -7.59 -1.73
CA ARG A 76 -9.22 -8.61 -1.83
C ARG A 76 -8.08 -8.15 -2.72
N LEU A 77 -8.39 -7.54 -3.87
CA LEU A 77 -7.39 -7.02 -4.78
C LEU A 77 -6.58 -5.89 -4.12
N ARG A 78 -7.23 -4.97 -3.41
CA ARG A 78 -6.59 -3.88 -2.66
C ARG A 78 -5.59 -4.42 -1.65
N ALA A 79 -6.01 -5.39 -0.83
CA ALA A 79 -5.13 -6.00 0.17
C ALA A 79 -3.89 -6.63 -0.47
N ARG A 80 -4.07 -7.31 -1.62
CA ARG A 80 -2.95 -7.92 -2.35
C ARG A 80 -2.01 -6.88 -2.97
N VAL A 81 -2.55 -5.85 -3.61
CA VAL A 81 -1.76 -4.77 -4.22
C VAL A 81 -0.99 -3.99 -3.16
N GLN A 82 -1.62 -3.70 -2.01
CA GLN A 82 -0.96 -3.02 -0.90
C GLN A 82 0.20 -3.85 -0.35
N SER A 83 -0.03 -5.13 -0.08
CA SER A 83 1.02 -6.04 0.41
C SER A 83 2.21 -6.13 -0.55
N GLU A 84 1.94 -6.18 -1.87
CA GLU A 84 3.01 -6.17 -2.87
C GLU A 84 3.77 -4.84 -2.88
N LEU A 85 3.05 -3.72 -2.85
CA LEU A 85 3.64 -2.39 -2.83
C LEU A 85 4.54 -2.19 -1.61
N ASP A 86 4.09 -2.60 -0.42
CA ASP A 86 4.87 -2.54 0.82
C ASP A 86 6.14 -3.38 0.71
N SER A 87 6.03 -4.59 0.14
CA SER A 87 7.18 -5.48 -0.08
C SER A 87 8.24 -4.83 -0.97
N LEU A 88 7.83 -4.25 -2.11
CA LEU A 88 8.76 -3.61 -3.03
C LEU A 88 9.37 -2.33 -2.46
N GLN A 89 8.60 -1.55 -1.69
CA GLN A 89 9.13 -0.36 -1.01
C GLN A 89 10.16 -0.73 0.06
N LEU A 90 9.94 -1.82 0.79
CA LEU A 90 10.91 -2.33 1.76
C LEU A 90 12.21 -2.72 1.06
N THR A 91 12.15 -3.50 -0.03
CA THR A 91 13.32 -3.83 -0.85
C THR A 91 14.07 -2.59 -1.32
N LYS A 92 13.36 -1.58 -1.81
CA LYS A 92 13.97 -0.32 -2.24
C LYS A 92 14.68 0.40 -1.08
N SER A 93 14.03 0.49 0.07
CA SER A 93 14.58 1.16 1.24
C SER A 93 15.86 0.47 1.73
N PHE A 94 15.90 -0.86 1.64
CA PHE A 94 17.07 -1.65 1.99
C PHE A 94 18.23 -1.46 1.00
N GLU A 95 17.95 -1.40 -0.31
CA GLU A 95 18.97 -1.08 -1.32
C GLU A 95 19.56 0.32 -1.11
N LEU A 96 18.72 1.31 -0.80
CA LEU A 96 19.17 2.68 -0.51
C LEU A 96 20.01 2.75 0.77
N ALA A 97 19.58 2.10 1.84
CA ALA A 97 20.33 2.07 3.10
C ALA A 97 21.71 1.41 2.94
N LYS A 98 21.83 0.37 2.11
CA LYS A 98 23.12 -0.24 1.77
C LYS A 98 24.04 0.71 1.01
N LEU A 99 23.50 1.48 0.08
CA LEU A 99 24.28 2.47 -0.67
C LEU A 99 24.78 3.58 0.26
N GLU A 100 23.91 4.09 1.14
CA GLU A 100 24.27 5.10 2.13
C GLU A 100 25.34 4.59 3.11
N LEU A 101 25.20 3.36 3.59
CA LEU A 101 26.22 2.71 4.42
C LEU A 101 27.58 2.63 3.71
N ALA A 102 27.60 2.20 2.45
CA ALA A 102 28.83 2.12 1.66
C ALA A 102 29.48 3.49 1.45
N GLU A 103 28.67 4.55 1.26
CA GLU A 103 29.15 5.92 1.12
C GLU A 103 29.77 6.45 2.42
N LEU A 104 29.14 6.19 3.57
CA LEU A 104 29.68 6.56 4.89
C LEU A 104 30.98 5.81 5.20
N GLU A 105 31.05 4.51 4.89
CA GLU A 105 32.26 3.71 5.04
C GLU A 105 33.39 4.24 4.14
N ALA A 106 33.09 4.60 2.89
CA ALA A 106 34.06 5.21 1.98
C ALA A 106 34.56 6.57 2.48
N ARG A 107 33.66 7.42 2.99
CA ARG A 107 33.99 8.72 3.58
C ARG A 107 34.89 8.58 4.81
N LYS A 108 34.59 7.62 5.68
CA LYS A 108 35.42 7.27 6.84
C LYS A 108 36.82 6.84 6.44
N VAL A 109 36.95 5.98 5.42
CA VAL A 109 38.27 5.56 4.90
C VAL A 109 39.03 6.73 4.30
N ALA A 110 38.36 7.63 3.58
CA ALA A 110 38.98 8.82 3.02
C ALA A 110 39.47 9.77 4.13
N LEU A 111 38.67 9.99 5.18
CA LEU A 111 39.06 10.83 6.33
C LEU A 111 40.30 10.28 7.04
N ARG A 112 40.34 8.96 7.27
CA ARG A 112 41.50 8.27 7.89
C ARG A 112 42.75 8.27 7.03
N ARG A 113 42.64 8.44 5.71
CA ARG A 113 43.78 8.55 4.78
C ARG A 113 44.30 9.98 4.63
N ALA A 114 43.47 10.97 4.95
CA ALA A 114 43.77 12.38 4.77
C ALA A 114 44.56 13.00 5.94
N ASP A 115 45.04 12.19 6.89
CA ASP A 115 45.79 12.59 8.10
C ASP A 115 46.60 13.89 7.90
N SER A 116 46.08 14.97 8.48
CA SER A 116 46.70 16.29 8.62
C SER A 116 46.53 16.71 10.08
N PRO A 117 47.43 17.56 10.63
CA PRO A 117 47.81 17.59 12.06
C PRO A 117 46.75 18.10 13.05
N ASP A 118 45.50 18.27 12.64
CA ASP A 118 44.36 18.62 13.51
C ASP A 118 43.63 17.34 13.96
N SER A 119 44.37 16.46 14.65
CA SER A 119 43.96 15.08 14.97
C SER A 119 42.67 15.01 15.80
N ALA A 120 42.42 16.00 16.66
CA ALA A 120 41.24 16.03 17.52
C ALA A 120 39.93 16.28 16.74
N GLY A 121 39.97 17.09 15.68
CA GLY A 121 38.81 17.34 14.81
C GLY A 121 38.50 16.13 13.92
N ALA A 122 39.54 15.52 13.35
CA ALA A 122 39.40 14.32 12.52
C ALA A 122 38.91 13.10 13.33
N GLU A 123 39.34 12.93 14.58
CA GLU A 123 38.83 11.87 15.46
C GLU A 123 37.36 12.06 15.82
N ALA A 124 36.91 13.30 16.07
CA ALA A 124 35.51 13.59 16.34
C ALA A 124 34.61 13.31 15.12
N ASP A 125 35.06 13.66 13.92
CA ASP A 125 34.34 13.39 12.67
C ASP A 125 34.26 11.89 12.37
N VAL A 126 35.34 11.13 12.62
CA VAL A 126 35.32 9.66 12.49
C VAL A 126 34.38 9.02 13.50
N ALA A 127 34.36 9.49 14.75
CA ALA A 127 33.45 8.99 15.78
C ALA A 127 31.98 9.26 15.45
N ALA A 128 31.68 10.43 14.86
CA ALA A 128 30.34 10.76 14.39
C ALA A 128 29.90 9.85 13.21
N LEU A 129 30.80 9.57 12.27
CA LEU A 129 30.54 8.62 11.19
C LEU A 129 30.32 7.19 11.71
N ASP A 130 31.05 6.77 12.74
CA ASP A 130 30.89 5.45 13.37
C ASP A 130 29.53 5.30 14.06
N ALA A 131 29.08 6.33 14.76
CA ALA A 131 27.74 6.35 15.35
C ALA A 131 26.64 6.28 14.27
N GLU A 132 26.83 6.92 13.12
CA GLU A 132 25.86 6.88 12.02
C GLU A 132 25.84 5.52 11.30
N ILE A 133 27.01 4.95 11.05
CA ILE A 133 27.18 3.61 10.46
C ILE A 133 26.48 2.55 11.33
N GLU A 134 26.68 2.59 12.65
CA GLU A 134 26.04 1.62 13.56
C GLU A 134 24.52 1.83 13.63
N ARG A 135 24.04 3.07 13.62
CA ARG A 135 22.60 3.36 13.53
C ARG A 135 21.98 2.77 12.26
N LEU A 136 22.62 2.96 11.10
CA LEU A 136 22.15 2.40 9.83
C LEU A 136 22.20 0.87 9.80
N ARG A 137 23.23 0.25 10.36
CA ARG A 137 23.34 -1.22 10.46
C ARG A 137 22.19 -1.84 11.26
N VAL A 138 21.84 -1.23 12.41
CA VAL A 138 20.69 -1.65 13.20
C VAL A 138 19.40 -1.53 12.38
N LEU A 139 19.20 -0.41 11.69
CA LEU A 139 18.04 -0.15 10.85
C LEU A 139 17.90 -1.17 9.69
N ILE A 140 19.02 -1.52 9.06
CA ILE A 140 19.09 -2.53 7.98
C ILE A 140 18.73 -3.93 8.51
N ASN A 141 19.23 -4.30 9.68
CA ASN A 141 18.93 -5.60 10.31
C ASN A 141 17.45 -5.70 10.68
N ASP A 142 16.88 -4.67 11.33
CA ASP A 142 15.45 -4.62 11.66
C ASP A 142 14.57 -4.70 10.41
N ALA A 143 14.94 -3.99 9.34
CA ALA A 143 14.22 -4.04 8.07
C ALA A 143 14.31 -5.43 7.41
N SER A 144 15.47 -6.07 7.50
CA SER A 144 15.69 -7.44 6.99
C SER A 144 14.85 -8.47 7.75
N GLU A 145 14.77 -8.37 9.08
CA GLU A 145 13.91 -9.26 9.89
C GLU A 145 12.43 -9.10 9.54
N ARG A 146 11.95 -7.86 9.41
CA ARG A 146 10.56 -7.60 8.98
C ARG A 146 10.27 -8.13 7.59
N ALA A 147 11.24 -8.04 6.66
CA ALA A 147 11.10 -8.60 5.31
C ALA A 147 10.94 -10.12 5.34
N VAL A 148 11.72 -10.81 6.19
CA VAL A 148 11.62 -12.26 6.39
C VAL A 148 10.26 -12.64 6.96
N GLU A 149 9.74 -11.90 7.94
CA GLU A 149 8.41 -12.14 8.49
C GLU A 149 7.29 -11.93 7.46
N THR A 150 7.41 -10.91 6.61
CA THR A 150 6.41 -10.65 5.55
C THR A 150 6.42 -11.75 4.49
N LEU A 151 7.59 -12.26 4.11
CA LEU A 151 7.72 -13.39 3.20
C LEU A 151 7.15 -14.69 3.81
N ALA A 152 7.40 -14.94 5.10
CA ALA A 152 6.88 -16.11 5.82
C ALA A 152 5.34 -16.10 6.00
N ARG A 153 4.72 -14.91 6.00
CA ARG A 153 3.25 -14.77 5.98
C ARG A 153 2.65 -14.96 4.59
N ARG A 154 3.46 -14.87 3.53
CA ARG A 154 3.02 -14.88 2.13
C ARG A 154 3.11 -16.27 1.48
N GLY A 155 3.88 -17.19 2.07
CA GLY A 155 3.99 -18.60 1.66
C GLY A 155 3.03 -19.56 2.38
N ARG A 156 2.13 -19.05 3.22
CA ARG A 156 1.02 -19.78 3.84
C ARG A 156 -0.29 -19.31 3.22
#